data_AF-A0A6G9HSH6-F1
#
_entry.id   AF-A0A6G9HSH6-F1
#
_cell.length_a   1.000
_cell.length_b   1.000
_cell.length_c   1.000
_cell.angle_alpha   90.00
_cell.angle_beta   90.00
_cell.angle_gamma   90.00
#
_symmetry.space_group_name_H-M   'P 1'
#
loop_
_entity.id
_entity.type
_entity.pdbx_description
1 polymer ?
#
loop_
_entity_poly.entity_id
_entity_poly.type
_entity_poly.pdbx_seq_one_letter_code
_entity_poly.pdbx_strand_id
1 'polypeptide(L)'
;MTYKLLDIIQTINVLTRQAHQLWLYGQISQQVHDRIILQLLSSLRVAMDNITKILNAENRVNGKYDALPFIQNIKRFKSVELYIASLETKAPVQSGHSDSSADAGSEPTLKPEAAAGTGKPSDKTQPSATPVSVQ
;
A
#
# COMPACT_ATOMS: atom_id res chain seq x y z
N MET A 1 -12.46 -16.56 -6.87
CA MET A 1 -11.15 -16.84 -7.53
C MET A 1 -9.98 -16.20 -6.78
N THR A 2 -10.10 -14.94 -6.36
CA THR A 2 -9.06 -14.20 -5.60
C THR A 2 -8.56 -14.93 -4.35
N TYR A 3 -9.45 -15.47 -3.52
CA TYR A 3 -9.07 -16.25 -2.33
C TYR A 3 -8.24 -17.50 -2.64
N LYS A 4 -8.47 -18.17 -3.78
CA LYS A 4 -7.67 -19.32 -4.21
C LYS A 4 -6.24 -18.90 -4.61
N LEU A 5 -6.09 -17.72 -5.22
CA LEU A 5 -4.78 -17.19 -5.59
C LEU A 5 -3.97 -16.73 -4.37
N LEU A 6 -4.64 -16.13 -3.38
CA LEU A 6 -4.02 -15.80 -2.09
C LEU A 6 -3.57 -17.05 -1.32
N ASP A 7 -4.37 -18.12 -1.36
CA ASP A 7 -4.02 -19.41 -0.76
C ASP A 7 -2.79 -20.06 -1.43
N ILE A 8 -2.66 -19.93 -2.75
CA ILE A 8 -1.45 -20.36 -3.48
C ILE A 8 -0.22 -19.59 -2.99
N ILE A 9 -0.30 -18.27 -2.82
CA ILE A 9 0.82 -17.46 -2.32
C ILE A 9 1.21 -17.91 -0.90
N GLN A 10 0.23 -18.11 -0.03
CA GLN A 10 0.48 -18.56 1.33
C GLN A 10 1.12 -19.95 1.37
N THR A 11 0.62 -20.87 0.56
CA THR A 11 1.16 -22.23 0.42
C THR A 11 2.61 -22.20 -0.07
N ILE A 12 2.91 -21.39 -1.08
CA ILE A 12 4.28 -21.22 -1.59
C ILE A 12 5.21 -20.70 -0.49
N ASN A 13 4.76 -19.74 0.31
CA ASN A 13 5.54 -19.19 1.42
C ASN A 13 5.86 -20.26 2.50
N VAL A 14 4.90 -21.13 2.81
CA VAL A 14 5.11 -22.28 3.72
C VAL A 14 6.11 -23.28 3.14
N LEU A 15 5.90 -23.71 1.88
CA LEU A 15 6.77 -24.68 1.22
C LEU A 15 8.20 -24.18 1.05
N THR A 16 8.37 -22.87 0.82
CA THR A 16 9.70 -22.25 0.73
C THR A 16 10.45 -22.37 2.05
N ARG A 17 9.79 -22.05 3.18
CA ARG A 17 10.38 -22.22 4.51
C ARG A 17 10.73 -23.67 4.81
N GLN A 18 9.83 -24.59 4.48
CA GLN A 18 10.05 -26.01 4.71
C GLN A 18 11.23 -26.54 3.88
N ALA A 19 11.30 -26.22 2.58
CA ALA A 19 12.41 -26.61 1.72
C ALA A 19 13.75 -26.10 2.28
N HIS A 20 13.77 -24.86 2.76
CA HIS A 20 14.96 -24.28 3.37
C HIS A 20 15.38 -25.00 4.65
N GLN A 21 14.44 -25.35 5.53
CA GLN A 21 14.72 -26.12 6.74
C GLN A 21 15.27 -27.52 6.43
N LEU A 22 14.66 -28.23 5.48
CA LEU A 22 15.14 -29.55 5.05
C LEU A 22 16.58 -29.48 4.53
N TRP A 23 16.93 -28.41 3.82
CA TRP A 23 18.29 -28.18 3.33
C TRP A 23 19.26 -27.89 4.48
N LEU A 24 18.90 -26.99 5.41
CA LEU A 24 19.73 -26.68 6.59
C LEU A 24 20.00 -27.90 7.47
N TYR A 25 19.05 -28.83 7.57
CA TYR A 25 19.22 -30.09 8.30
C TYR A 25 19.91 -31.20 7.48
N GLY A 26 20.37 -30.91 6.26
CA GLY A 26 21.05 -31.88 5.40
C GLY A 26 20.15 -33.00 4.88
N GLN A 27 18.82 -32.86 4.98
CA GLN A 27 17.86 -33.86 4.53
C GLN A 27 17.66 -33.85 3.01
N ILE A 28 17.98 -32.72 2.36
CA ILE A 28 18.01 -32.58 0.90
C ILE A 28 19.32 -31.94 0.46
N SER A 29 19.77 -32.29 -0.75
CA SER A 29 20.96 -31.66 -1.35
C SER A 29 20.66 -30.23 -1.81
N GLN A 30 21.71 -29.42 -1.96
CA GLN A 30 21.60 -28.07 -2.53
C GLN A 30 20.93 -28.08 -3.90
N GLN A 31 21.27 -29.04 -4.77
CA GLN A 31 20.66 -29.15 -6.10
C GLN A 31 19.14 -29.39 -6.03
N VAL A 32 18.68 -30.22 -5.08
CA VAL A 32 17.25 -30.46 -4.86
C VAL A 32 16.57 -29.21 -4.30
N HIS A 33 17.18 -28.56 -3.31
CA HIS A 33 16.70 -27.28 -2.77
C HIS A 33 16.52 -26.24 -3.88
N ASP A 34 17.54 -26.01 -4.70
CA ASP A 34 17.50 -24.98 -5.75
C ASP A 34 16.42 -25.26 -6.80
N ARG A 35 16.22 -26.53 -7.18
CA ARG A 35 15.11 -26.92 -8.06
C ARG A 35 13.75 -26.64 -7.44
N ILE A 36 13.55 -26.96 -6.16
CA ILE A 36 12.30 -26.68 -5.44
C ILE A 36 12.04 -25.17 -5.41
N ILE A 37 13.05 -24.37 -5.04
CA ILE A 37 12.92 -22.91 -4.99
C ILE A 37 12.57 -22.32 -6.36
N LEU A 38 13.24 -22.76 -7.44
CA LEU A 38 12.93 -22.31 -8.79
C LEU A 38 11.50 -22.66 -9.23
N GLN A 39 11.02 -23.85 -8.89
CA GLN A 39 9.66 -24.27 -9.19
C GLN A 39 8.64 -23.42 -8.43
N LEU A 40 8.87 -23.19 -7.13
CA LEU A 40 8.02 -22.35 -6.28
C LEU A 40 7.95 -20.91 -6.77
N LEU A 41 9.10 -20.33 -7.16
CA LEU A 41 9.15 -18.98 -7.76
C LEU A 41 8.41 -18.90 -9.09
N SER A 42 8.50 -19.94 -9.92
CA SER A 42 7.77 -20.02 -11.18
C SER A 42 6.25 -20.06 -10.94
N SER A 43 5.79 -20.86 -9.97
CA SER A 43 4.37 -20.89 -9.56
C SER A 43 3.90 -19.55 -8.99
N LEU A 44 4.73 -18.88 -8.17
CA LEU A 44 4.41 -17.57 -7.61
C LEU A 44 4.23 -16.52 -8.70
N ARG A 45 5.11 -16.52 -9.70
CA ARG A 45 5.01 -15.63 -10.86
C ARG A 45 3.67 -15.80 -11.58
N VAL A 46 3.27 -17.04 -11.87
CA VAL A 46 1.99 -17.33 -12.53
C VAL A 46 0.80 -16.85 -11.68
N ALA A 47 0.84 -17.06 -10.36
CA ALA A 47 -0.20 -16.56 -9.46
C ALA A 47 -0.29 -15.03 -9.48
N MET A 48 0.85 -14.33 -9.43
CA MET A 48 0.93 -12.87 -9.50
C MET A 48 0.45 -12.30 -10.85
N ASP A 49 0.77 -12.97 -11.96
CA ASP A 49 0.28 -12.59 -13.29
C ASP A 49 -1.25 -12.73 -13.38
N ASN A 50 -1.81 -13.79 -12.80
CA ASN A 50 -3.27 -13.98 -12.75
C ASN A 50 -3.96 -12.93 -11.87
N ILE A 51 -3.38 -12.60 -10.71
CA ILE A 51 -3.86 -11.49 -9.86
C ILE A 51 -3.85 -10.18 -10.66
N THR A 52 -2.73 -9.87 -11.32
CA THR A 52 -2.58 -8.64 -12.12
C THR A 52 -3.63 -8.56 -13.22
N LYS A 53 -3.91 -9.67 -13.92
CA LYS A 53 -4.96 -9.74 -14.95
C LYS A 53 -6.35 -9.47 -14.37
N ILE A 54 -6.69 -10.09 -13.24
CA ILE A 54 -7.97 -9.87 -12.55
C ILE A 54 -8.11 -8.41 -12.14
N LEU A 55 -7.09 -7.86 -11.47
CA LEU A 55 -7.09 -6.46 -11.04
C LEU A 55 -7.18 -5.50 -12.23
N ASN A 56 -6.47 -5.75 -13.33
CA ASN A 56 -6.56 -4.89 -14.51
C ASN A 56 -7.92 -4.99 -15.22
N ALA A 57 -8.57 -6.16 -15.17
CA ALA A 57 -9.92 -6.33 -15.71
C ALA A 57 -10.97 -5.61 -14.86
N GLU A 58 -10.87 -5.71 -13.52
CA GLU A 58 -11.75 -5.01 -12.58
C GLU A 58 -11.55 -3.49 -12.62
N ASN A 59 -10.30 -3.03 -12.65
CA ASN A 59 -9.97 -1.60 -12.70
C ASN A 59 -10.15 -0.97 -14.09
N ARG A 60 -10.44 -1.76 -15.14
CA ARG A 60 -10.65 -1.25 -16.50
C ARG A 60 -11.81 -0.25 -16.59
N VAL A 61 -12.72 -0.26 -15.61
CA VAL A 61 -13.82 0.71 -15.46
C VAL A 61 -13.35 2.04 -14.85
N ASN A 62 -12.25 2.05 -14.08
CA ASN A 62 -11.78 3.20 -13.29
C ASN A 62 -10.34 3.69 -13.61
N GLY A 63 -9.66 3.12 -14.61
CA GLY A 63 -8.30 3.52 -15.01
C GLY A 63 -7.18 2.66 -14.42
N LYS A 64 -5.92 3.14 -14.44
CA LYS A 64 -4.79 2.42 -13.83
C LYS A 64 -4.93 2.45 -12.30
N TYR A 65 -4.87 1.28 -11.66
CA TYR A 65 -4.84 1.19 -10.20
C TYR A 65 -3.57 1.84 -9.64
N ASP A 66 -3.73 2.80 -8.71
CA ASP A 66 -2.64 3.36 -7.91
C ASP A 66 -2.76 2.87 -6.46
N ALA A 67 -1.72 2.21 -5.96
CA ALA A 67 -1.67 1.65 -4.61
C ALA A 67 -1.32 2.72 -3.55
N LEU A 68 -0.75 3.86 -3.93
CA LEU A 68 -0.26 4.87 -2.97
C LEU A 68 -1.37 5.43 -2.07
N PRO A 69 -2.57 5.77 -2.57
CA PRO A 69 -3.67 6.24 -1.72
C PRO A 69 -4.10 5.20 -0.69
N PHE A 70 -4.15 3.92 -1.09
CA PHE A 70 -4.48 2.81 -0.20
C PHE A 70 -3.43 2.66 0.92
N ILE A 71 -2.14 2.65 0.56
CA ILE A 71 -1.02 2.54 1.51
C ILE A 71 -1.02 3.71 2.49
N GLN A 72 -1.24 4.94 2.00
CA GLN A 72 -1.30 6.13 2.86
C GLN A 72 -2.49 6.07 3.82
N ASN A 73 -3.66 5.60 3.37
CA ASN A 73 -4.83 5.49 4.21
C ASN A 73 -4.64 4.43 5.31
N ILE A 74 -4.13 3.25 4.98
CA ILE A 74 -3.86 2.20 5.98
C ILE A 74 -2.86 2.67 7.05
N LYS A 75 -1.81 3.40 6.67
CA LYS A 75 -0.81 3.92 7.62
C LYS A 75 -1.38 4.87 8.67
N ARG A 76 -2.56 5.43 8.46
CA ARG A 76 -3.24 6.29 9.45
C ARG A 76 -3.89 5.49 10.58
N PHE A 77 -4.05 4.18 10.40
CA PHE A 77 -4.63 3.29 11.40
C PHE A 77 -3.55 2.56 12.19
N LYS A 78 -3.76 2.41 13.49
CA LYS A 78 -2.82 1.72 14.39
C LYS A 78 -2.80 0.20 14.16
N SER A 79 -3.85 -0.36 13.55
CA SER A 79 -3.95 -1.78 13.22
C SER A 79 -4.87 -2.01 12.02
N VAL A 80 -4.79 -3.21 11.43
CA VAL A 80 -5.63 -3.61 10.29
C VAL A 80 -7.09 -3.74 10.72
N GLU A 81 -7.36 -4.21 11.94
CA GLU A 81 -8.70 -4.35 12.51
C GLU A 81 -9.41 -2.98 12.60
N LEU A 82 -8.69 -1.95 13.05
CA LEU A 82 -9.22 -0.58 13.12
C LEU A 82 -9.50 0.00 11.73
N TYR A 83 -8.66 -0.33 10.75
CA TYR A 83 -8.91 0.05 9.36
C TYR A 83 -10.17 -0.63 8.82
N ILE A 84 -10.34 -1.93 9.03
CA ILE A 84 -11.53 -2.68 8.59
C ILE A 84 -12.81 -2.11 9.23
N ALA A 85 -12.81 -1.87 10.55
CA ALA A 85 -13.93 -1.25 11.24
C ALA A 85 -14.31 0.13 10.66
N SER A 86 -13.32 0.91 10.21
CA SER A 86 -13.56 2.21 9.55
C SER A 86 -14.22 2.12 8.17
N LEU A 87 -14.06 0.98 7.47
CA LEU A 87 -14.71 0.73 6.19
C LEU A 87 -16.17 0.32 6.39
N GLU A 88 -16.45 -0.49 7.42
CA GLU A 88 -17.80 -0.95 7.75
C GLU A 88 -18.72 0.18 8.22
N THR A 89 -18.17 1.15 8.97
CA THR A 89 -18.89 2.36 9.40
C THR A 89 -19.17 3.37 8.27
N LYS A 90 -18.65 3.15 7.06
CA LYS A 90 -18.75 4.08 5.92
C LYS A 90 -19.77 3.69 4.83
N ALA A 91 -20.59 2.65 5.00
CA ALA A 91 -21.58 2.25 4.00
C ALA A 91 -23.04 2.45 4.46
N PRO A 92 -23.96 2.86 3.56
CA PRO A 92 -24.01 4.11 2.81
C PRO A 92 -24.97 5.11 3.48
N VAL A 93 -24.62 6.40 3.47
CA VAL A 93 -25.65 7.45 3.55
C VAL A 93 -26.53 7.27 2.32
N GLN A 94 -27.82 6.98 2.52
CA GLN A 94 -28.82 7.15 1.49
C GLN A 94 -28.71 8.57 0.96
N SER A 95 -28.08 8.76 -0.20
CA SER A 95 -28.25 9.98 -1.00
C SER A 95 -29.60 9.91 -1.71
N GLY A 96 -30.66 9.77 -0.92
CA GLY A 96 -32.02 10.07 -1.32
C GLY A 96 -32.33 11.49 -0.90
N HIS A 97 -31.92 12.46 -1.71
CA HIS A 97 -32.56 13.77 -1.72
C HIS A 97 -32.50 14.32 -3.14
N SER A 98 -33.39 13.79 -3.97
CA SER A 98 -33.99 14.62 -5.00
C SER A 98 -34.98 15.52 -4.27
N ASP A 99 -34.62 16.78 -4.07
CA ASP A 99 -35.62 17.84 -4.06
C ASP A 99 -35.09 18.99 -4.93
N SER A 100 -35.91 19.26 -5.94
CA SER A 100 -35.77 20.36 -6.87
C SER A 100 -36.23 21.66 -6.20
N SER A 101 -35.60 22.75 -6.62
CA SER A 101 -36.18 24.11 -6.76
C SER A 101 -36.02 25.16 -5.64
N ALA A 102 -35.79 26.39 -6.14
CA ALA A 102 -35.76 27.73 -5.54
C ALA A 102 -34.47 28.12 -4.78
N ASP A 103 -33.57 28.93 -5.36
CA ASP A 103 -33.63 30.38 -5.61
C ASP A 103 -33.21 31.24 -4.40
N ALA A 104 -32.35 32.22 -4.70
CA ALA A 104 -31.89 33.38 -3.93
C ALA A 104 -31.03 33.21 -2.67
N GLY A 105 -29.90 33.94 -2.63
CA GLY A 105 -29.45 34.60 -1.41
C GLY A 105 -27.97 34.50 -1.08
N SER A 106 -27.26 35.60 -1.29
CA SER A 106 -25.83 35.85 -1.06
C SER A 106 -25.29 35.60 0.36
N GLU A 107 -23.96 35.45 0.42
CA GLU A 107 -23.03 35.31 1.57
C GLU A 107 -23.42 35.97 2.91
N PRO A 108 -22.78 35.48 4.00
CA PRO A 108 -22.18 36.41 4.93
C PRO A 108 -20.68 36.16 5.17
N THR A 109 -19.95 37.25 4.99
CA THR A 109 -18.59 37.59 5.39
C THR A 109 -18.22 37.19 6.82
N LEU A 110 -17.02 36.65 7.04
CA LEU A 110 -16.34 36.68 8.35
C LEU A 110 -14.84 37.04 8.19
N LYS A 111 -14.49 38.25 8.64
CA LYS A 111 -13.10 38.65 8.99
C LYS A 111 -12.70 37.94 10.30
N PRO A 112 -11.40 37.69 10.54
CA PRO A 112 -10.70 38.59 11.47
C PRO A 112 -9.26 38.97 11.04
N GLU A 113 -8.82 40.10 11.59
CA GLU A 113 -7.56 40.80 11.36
C GLU A 113 -6.62 40.67 12.58
N ALA A 114 -5.31 40.65 12.29
CA ALA A 114 -4.14 41.00 13.12
C ALA A 114 -3.66 40.10 14.29
N ALA A 115 -2.44 39.55 14.14
CA ALA A 115 -1.22 39.93 14.88
C ALA A 115 -0.06 38.99 14.49
N ALA A 116 0.92 39.46 13.72
CA ALA A 116 2.25 39.90 14.19
C ALA A 116 3.31 38.77 14.18
N GLY A 117 4.34 38.94 13.35
CA GLY A 117 5.50 38.02 13.33
C GLY A 117 6.37 38.07 12.08
N THR A 118 6.78 39.26 11.65
CA THR A 118 7.87 39.47 10.69
C THR A 118 9.18 38.90 11.25
N GLY A 119 9.86 38.05 10.49
CA GLY A 119 11.19 37.56 10.88
C GLY A 119 11.78 36.54 9.90
N LYS A 120 12.23 37.01 8.74
CA LYS A 120 13.25 36.33 7.92
C LYS A 120 14.63 36.84 8.39
N PRO A 121 15.67 36.02 8.38
CA PRO A 121 16.55 36.09 7.21
C PRO A 121 16.95 34.71 6.68
N SER A 122 16.96 34.60 5.36
CA SER A 122 17.81 33.64 4.64
C SER A 122 19.22 34.20 4.72
N ASP A 123 20.17 33.40 5.17
CA ASP A 123 21.57 33.64 4.86
C ASP A 123 22.26 32.34 4.43
N LYS A 124 23.31 32.56 3.67
CA LYS A 124 23.87 31.80 2.55
C LYS A 124 25.05 30.95 3.01
N THR A 125 25.45 30.00 2.14
CA THR A 125 26.84 29.53 1.89
C THR A 125 27.22 28.09 2.33
N GLN A 126 27.48 27.24 1.32
CA GLN A 126 28.20 25.94 1.27
C GLN A 126 29.74 26.12 1.51
N PRO A 127 30.64 25.09 1.41
CA PRO A 127 30.64 23.68 1.84
C PRO A 127 31.96 23.26 2.58
N SER A 128 32.09 21.95 2.86
CA SER A 128 33.35 21.16 2.90
C SER A 128 34.05 20.92 4.25
N ALA A 129 34.19 19.64 4.64
CA ALA A 129 35.47 18.91 4.76
C ALA A 129 35.30 17.55 5.46
N THR A 130 35.64 16.46 4.76
CA THR A 130 36.09 15.16 5.33
C THR A 130 37.62 15.23 5.48
N PRO A 131 38.26 14.58 6.48
CA PRO A 131 38.61 13.16 6.33
C PRO A 131 38.60 12.35 7.65
N VAL A 132 38.39 11.03 7.58
CA VAL A 132 38.72 10.11 8.69
C VAL A 132 39.79 9.14 8.19
N SER A 133 40.95 9.18 8.86
CA SER A 133 42.07 8.24 8.69
C SER A 133 41.67 6.85 9.18
N VAL A 134 42.12 5.82 8.47
CA VAL A 134 42.11 4.43 8.93
C VAL A 134 43.57 4.04 9.20
N GLN A 135 43.83 3.55 10.41
CA GLN A 135 45.07 2.88 10.82
C GLN A 135 45.01 1.41 10.43
#